data_AF-A0A964BUQ7-F1
#
_entry.id   AF-A0A964BUQ7-F1
#
_cell.length_a   1.000
_cell.length_b   1.000
_cell.length_c   1.000
_cell.angle_alpha   90.00
_cell.angle_beta   90.00
_cell.angle_gamma   90.00
#
_symmetry.space_group_name_H-M   'P 1'
#
loop_
_entity.id
_entity.type
_entity.pdbx_description
1 polymer ?
#
loop_
_entity_poly.entity_id
_entity_poly.type
_entity_poly.pdbx_seq_one_letter_code
_entity_poly.pdbx_strand_id
1 'polypeptide(L)' 'MSQHFYKVEAFWDSEARVWVAESEDVPGLATEADTIEALTDKLRKMIPELLNLNGIVEQFTFV' A
#
# COMPACT_ATOMS: atom_id res chain seq x y z
N MET A 1 -2.53 -12.95 18.38
CA MET A 1 -2.32 -11.86 17.41
C MET A 1 -2.25 -12.50 16.04
N SER A 2 -3.24 -12.27 15.18
CA SER A 2 -3.25 -12.80 13.81
C SER A 2 -2.41 -11.89 12.92
N GLN A 3 -1.33 -12.43 12.37
CA GLN A 3 -0.51 -11.75 11.38
C GLN A 3 -1.14 -11.98 10.01
N HIS A 4 -1.52 -10.90 9.33
CA HIS A 4 -1.99 -10.94 7.95
C HIS A 4 -0.88 -10.46 7.02
N PHE A 5 -0.66 -11.19 5.93
CA PHE A 5 0.31 -10.83 4.91
C PHE A 5 -0.44 -10.35 3.68
N TYR A 6 -0.03 -9.19 3.15
CA TYR A 6 -0.57 -8.58 1.94
C TYR A 6 0.55 -8.52 0.91
N LYS A 7 0.29 -9.00 -0.31
CA LYS A 7 1.25 -8.97 -1.41
C LYS A 7 1.06 -7.69 -2.20
N VAL A 8 2.13 -6.93 -2.37
CA VAL A 8 2.15 -5.72 -3.21
C VAL A 8 3.13 -5.95 -4.34
N GLU A 9 2.69 -5.70 -5.56
CA GLU A 9 3.51 -5.77 -6.75
C GLU A 9 3.99 -4.36 -7.08
N ALA A 10 5.30 -4.22 -7.30
CA ALA A 10 5.90 -2.97 -7.70
C ALA A 10 6.70 -3.18 -8.98
N PHE A 11 6.48 -2.33 -9.97
CA PHE A 11 7.18 -2.35 -11.24
C PHE A 11 7.75 -0.97 -11.54
N TRP A 12 8.86 -0.96 -12.28
CA TRP A 12 9.48 0.27 -12.74
C TRP A 12 8.87 0.69 -14.08
N ASP A 13 8.28 1.87 -14.12
CA ASP A 13 7.86 2.53 -15.36
C ASP A 13 9.04 3.34 -15.91
N SER A 14 9.61 2.89 -17.02
CA SER A 14 10.73 3.58 -17.66
C SER A 14 10.36 4.87 -18.39
N GLU A 15 9.10 5.02 -18.82
CA GLU A 15 8.62 6.21 -19.52
C GLU A 15 8.44 7.37 -18.53
N ALA A 16 7.81 7.09 -17.39
CA ALA A 16 7.62 8.06 -16.32
C ALA A 16 8.83 8.16 -15.37
N ARG A 17 9.73 7.17 -15.38
CA ARG A 17 10.88 7.04 -14.46
C ARG A 17 10.46 7.02 -13.00
N VAL A 18 9.41 6.27 -12.70
CA VAL A 18 8.88 6.08 -11.36
C VAL A 18 8.62 4.61 -11.11
N TRP A 19 8.67 4.22 -9.84
CA TRP A 19 8.13 2.95 -9.38
C TRP A 19 6.63 3.09 -9.16
N VAL A 20 5.87 2.16 -9.70
CA VAL A 20 4.41 2.05 -9.51
C VAL A 20 4.13 0.82 -8.66
N ALA A 21 3.22 0.94 -7.69
CA ALA A 21 2.76 -0.17 -6.87
C ALA A 21 1.25 -0.39 -7.01
N GLU A 22 0.88 -1.66 -7.13
CA GLU A 22 -0.50 -2.16 -7.16
C GLU A 22 -0.63 -3.44 -6.33
N SER A 23 -1.84 -3.76 -5.88
CA SER A 23 -2.13 -4.97 -5.12
C SER A 23 -3.59 -5.37 -5.25
N GLU A 24 -3.84 -6.66 -5.48
CA GLU A 24 -5.18 -7.24 -5.40
C GLU A 24 -5.66 -7.43 -3.95
N ASP A 25 -4.71 -7.61 -3.01
CA ASP A 25 -5.02 -7.81 -1.59
C ASP A 25 -5.41 -6.52 -0.87
N VAL A 26 -5.08 -5.36 -1.45
CA VAL A 26 -5.36 -4.03 -0.90
C VAL A 26 -6.20 -3.22 -1.89
N PRO A 27 -7.55 -3.31 -1.82
CA PRO A 27 -8.42 -2.62 -2.75
C PRO A 27 -8.19 -1.11 -2.77
N GLY A 28 -8.00 -0.55 -3.96
CA GLY A 28 -7.74 0.88 -4.14
C GLY A 28 -6.27 1.28 -3.93
N LEU A 29 -5.35 0.33 -3.77
CA LEU A 29 -3.91 0.61 -3.73
C LEU A 29 -3.39 0.87 -5.15
N ALA A 30 -3.22 2.15 -5.47
CA ALA A 30 -2.48 2.61 -6.64
C ALA A 30 -1.63 3.81 -6.23
N THR A 31 -0.31 3.67 -6.28
CA THR A 31 0.61 4.77 -5.95
C THR A 31 1.93 4.63 -6.71
N GLU A 32 2.62 5.75 -6.89
CA GLU A 32 3.91 5.82 -7.56
C GLU A 32 4.92 6.68 -6.78
N ALA A 33 6.22 6.47 -7.01
CA ALA A 33 7.30 7.30 -6.48
C ALA A 33 8.61 7.15 -7.28
N ASP A 34 9.45 8.18 -7.25
CA ASP A 34 10.72 8.22 -7.98
C ASP A 34 11.72 7.12 -7.56
N THR A 35 11.64 6.64 -6.31
CA THR A 35 12.51 5.59 -5.79
C THR A 35 11.72 4.52 -5.05
N ILE A 36 12.29 3.31 -4.96
CA ILE A 36 11.64 2.18 -4.28
C ILE A 36 11.50 2.44 -2.77
N GLU A 37 12.42 3.18 -2.17
CA GLU A 37 12.37 3.59 -0.77
C GLU A 37 11.21 4.56 -0.53
N ALA A 38 11.07 5.58 -1.38
CA ALA A 38 9.97 6.55 -1.30
C ALA A 38 8.61 5.86 -1.52
N LEU A 39 8.55 4.89 -2.45
CA LEU A 39 7.35 4.08 -2.66
C LEU A 39 7.03 3.27 -1.40
N THR A 40 8.03 2.61 -0.81
CA THR A 40 7.87 1.81 0.41
C THR A 40 7.35 2.66 1.58
N ASP A 41 7.87 3.87 1.76
CA ASP A 41 7.41 4.77 2.82
C ASP A 41 5.97 5.25 2.62
N LYS A 42 5.54 5.47 1.37
CA LYS A 42 4.13 5.75 1.04
C LYS A 42 3.24 4.56 1.37
N LEU A 43 3.63 3.36 0.92
CA LEU A 43 2.88 2.12 1.12
C LEU A 43 2.64 1.81 2.60
N ARG A 44 3.62 2.05 3.47
CA ARG A 44 3.49 1.86 4.94
C ARG A 44 2.36 2.66 5.58
N LYS A 45 1.97 3.79 4.97
CA LYS A 45 0.87 4.64 5.46
C LYS A 45 -0.43 4.31 4.74
N MET A 46 -0.38 4.24 3.42
CA MET A 46 -1.57 4.02 2.58
C MET A 46 -2.21 2.65 2.79
N ILE A 47 -1.43 1.58 2.95
CA ILE A 47 -1.98 0.22 3.09
C ILE A 47 -2.88 0.13 4.34
N PRO A 48 -2.43 0.49 5.56
CA PRO A 48 -3.30 0.51 6.73
C PRO A 48 -4.55 1.38 6.56
N GLU A 49 -4.42 2.55 5.94
CA GLU A 49 -5.55 3.47 5.71
C GLU A 49 -6.58 2.85 4.76
N LEU A 50 -6.14 2.30 3.62
CA LEU A 50 -7.00 1.65 2.64
C LEU A 50 -7.67 0.40 3.22
N LEU A 51 -6.94 -0.42 3.96
CA LEU A 51 -7.54 -1.59 4.61
C LEU A 51 -8.63 -1.19 5.61
N ASN A 52 -8.45 -0.09 6.34
CA ASN A 52 -9.47 0.42 7.25
C ASN A 52 -10.67 1.01 6.50
N LEU A 53 -10.42 1.86 5.49
CA LEU A 53 -11.48 2.46 4.68
C LEU A 53 -12.35 1.41 3.97
N ASN A 54 -11.76 0.28 3.60
CA ASN A 54 -12.47 -0.85 3.00
C ASN A 54 -13.07 -1.82 4.04
N GLY A 55 -12.94 -1.56 5.34
CA GLY A 55 -13.47 -2.40 6.41
C GLY A 55 -12.79 -3.77 6.54
N ILE A 56 -11.58 -3.93 6.00
CA ILE A 56 -10.79 -5.17 6.06
C ILE A 56 -10.08 -5.28 7.41
N VAL A 57 -9.67 -4.14 7.99
CA VAL A 57 -9.10 -4.06 9.34
C VAL A 57 -9.85 -3.01 10.14
N GLU A 58 -10.22 -3.34 11.38
CA GLU A 58 -10.80 -2.34 12.29
C GLU A 58 -9.69 -1.52 12.95
N GLN A 59 -9.77 -0.19 12.87
CA GLN A 59 -8.99 0.66 13.76
C GLN A 59 -9.57 0.55 15.18
N PHE A 60 -8.83 -0.12 16.07
CA PHE A 60 -9.08 -0.03 17.51
C PHE A 60 -8.82 1.41 17.96
N THR A 61 -9.87 2.22 17.99
CA THR A 61 -9.85 3.52 18.65
C THR A 61 -10.00 3.25 20.14
N PHE A 62 -8.94 3.47 20.92
CA PHE A 62 -9.03 3.49 22.37
C PHE A 62 -9.79 4.76 22.76
N VAL A 63 -11.06 4.59 23.12
CA VAL A 63 -11.86 5.61 23.81
C VAL A 63 -11.64 5.53 25.32
#